data_AF-A0A560WEE6-F1
#
_entry.id   AF-A0A560WEE6-F1
#
_cell.length_a   1.000
_cell.length_b   1.000
_cell.length_c   1.000
_cell.angle_alpha   90.00
_cell.angle_beta   90.00
_cell.angle_gamma   90.00
#
_symmetry.space_group_name_H-M   'P 1'
#
loop_
_entity.id
_entity.type
_entity.pdbx_description
1 polymer ?
#
loop_
_entity_poly.entity_id
_entity_poly.type
_entity_poly.pdbx_seq_one_letter_code
_entity_poly.pdbx_strand_id
1 'polypeptide(L)'
;MSAYVALGDSYAAGIGAGEDLPGPRRTDAGYPLDVARATGLDLTYQAVLGATTGDLLRDQVQAVTGDTELVTITIGGNDAGFVPVLLEVTRPAWFSDSDTAIDRAVRTIEQVLPGRLAEVLQAVSAAAPPARVLITGYPRLFNGISDCSWLTFVSPEEMRRLDHAADALAEVILTAAADHDCEGVDLRAPFDGHQICDEVAWIHGLSWPVEESYHPNAAGHQAYGEGVIARLAVSEPAPRAAPRLRLGECRGSAPTLALPDLLSAESLLGARAHGLDPDDVATAGRAVTDPGLPPDLRQEAAAELAELDARVRARR
;
A
#
# COMPACT_ATOMS: atom_id res chain seq x y z
N MET A 1 -13.17 17.63 -24.20
CA MET A 1 -13.93 17.22 -23.00
C MET A 1 -12.93 17.30 -21.86
N SER A 2 -13.23 17.98 -20.75
CA SER A 2 -12.24 18.13 -19.67
C SER A 2 -12.02 16.79 -18.99
N ALA A 3 -10.80 16.27 -19.07
CA ALA A 3 -10.48 14.91 -18.66
C ALA A 3 -9.51 14.89 -17.49
N TYR A 4 -9.88 14.14 -16.46
CA TYR A 4 -9.01 13.73 -15.37
C TYR A 4 -8.62 12.26 -15.57
N VAL A 5 -7.33 11.95 -15.53
CA VAL A 5 -6.82 10.58 -15.59
C VAL A 5 -6.17 10.21 -14.25
N ALA A 6 -6.65 9.14 -13.61
CA ALA A 6 -6.05 8.61 -12.40
C ALA A 6 -5.24 7.35 -12.72
N LEU A 7 -3.92 7.46 -12.56
CA LEU A 7 -2.94 6.40 -12.78
C LEU A 7 -2.43 5.90 -11.43
N GLY A 8 -1.89 4.68 -11.41
CA GLY A 8 -1.16 4.18 -10.26
C GLY A 8 -1.44 2.73 -9.89
N ASP A 9 -1.10 2.42 -8.66
CA ASP A 9 -1.26 1.11 -8.04
C ASP A 9 -2.53 1.00 -7.19
N SER A 10 -2.52 0.09 -6.22
CA SER A 10 -3.65 -0.19 -5.35
C SER A 10 -4.14 1.00 -4.53
N TYR A 11 -3.23 1.90 -4.14
CA TYR A 11 -3.58 3.10 -3.37
C TYR A 11 -4.31 4.13 -4.24
N ALA A 12 -3.99 4.21 -5.53
CA ALA A 12 -4.80 4.97 -6.47
C ALA A 12 -6.08 4.24 -6.85
N ALA A 13 -6.06 2.90 -6.93
CA ALA A 13 -7.20 2.06 -7.29
C ALA A 13 -8.30 1.97 -6.22
N GLY A 14 -8.07 2.47 -5.01
CA GLY A 14 -9.08 2.47 -3.95
C GLY A 14 -9.17 1.19 -3.13
N ILE A 15 -8.19 0.29 -3.25
CA ILE A 15 -8.19 -0.99 -2.52
C ILE A 15 -8.30 -0.72 -1.02
N GLY A 16 -9.24 -1.38 -0.35
CA GLY A 16 -9.55 -1.16 1.06
C GLY A 16 -10.73 -0.22 1.32
N ALA A 17 -11.28 0.43 0.31
CA ALA A 17 -12.48 1.26 0.43
C ALA A 17 -13.56 0.87 -0.57
N GLY A 18 -14.82 0.82 -0.12
CA GLY A 18 -15.97 0.66 -1.01
C GLY A 18 -16.10 -0.73 -1.63
N GLU A 19 -16.84 -0.82 -2.73
CA GLU A 19 -17.08 -2.05 -3.48
C GLU A 19 -16.25 -2.09 -4.77
N ASP A 20 -15.91 -3.29 -5.23
CA ASP A 20 -15.19 -3.49 -6.49
C ASP A 20 -16.01 -2.98 -7.68
N LEU A 21 -15.35 -2.20 -8.54
CA LEU A 21 -15.87 -1.79 -9.84
C LEU A 21 -15.62 -2.90 -10.90
N PRO A 22 -16.38 -2.91 -12.01
CA PRO A 22 -16.12 -3.85 -13.10
C PRO A 22 -14.70 -3.75 -13.67
N GLY A 23 -14.10 -4.90 -13.97
CA GLY A 23 -12.78 -4.99 -14.63
C GLY A 23 -11.64 -5.27 -13.65
N PRO A 24 -10.42 -4.77 -13.93
CA PRO A 24 -9.27 -4.91 -13.03
C PRO A 24 -9.58 -4.32 -11.65
N ARG A 25 -9.08 -4.94 -10.56
CA ARG A 25 -9.48 -4.60 -9.19
C ARG A 25 -9.19 -3.14 -8.83
N ARG A 26 -10.28 -2.35 -8.73
CA ARG A 26 -10.41 -0.98 -8.24
C ARG A 26 -11.79 -0.81 -7.63
N THR A 27 -11.98 0.23 -6.83
CA THR A 27 -13.22 0.38 -6.05
C THR A 27 -13.94 1.71 -6.29
N ASP A 28 -15.20 1.77 -5.87
CA ASP A 28 -16.06 2.95 -6.00
C ASP A 28 -15.89 4.01 -4.90
N ALA A 29 -14.92 3.81 -4.00
CA ALA A 29 -14.57 4.72 -2.92
C ALA A 29 -13.08 5.09 -2.86
N GLY A 30 -12.34 4.87 -3.96
CA GLY A 30 -10.97 5.37 -4.09
C GLY A 30 -10.93 6.91 -4.24
N TYR A 31 -9.85 7.52 -3.74
CA TYR A 31 -9.66 8.98 -3.74
C TYR A 31 -9.84 9.68 -5.10
N PRO A 32 -9.53 9.06 -6.26
CA PRO A 32 -9.78 9.70 -7.54
C PRO A 32 -11.24 10.08 -7.77
N LEU A 33 -12.20 9.33 -7.21
CA LEU A 33 -13.61 9.68 -7.34
C LEU A 33 -13.96 10.96 -6.59
N ASP A 34 -13.34 11.21 -5.43
CA ASP A 34 -13.53 12.45 -4.68
C ASP A 34 -12.89 13.65 -5.39
N VAL A 35 -11.70 13.46 -5.96
CA VAL A 35 -11.04 14.48 -6.79
C VAL A 35 -11.88 14.83 -8.02
N ALA A 36 -12.42 13.83 -8.71
CA ALA A 36 -13.29 14.01 -9.86
C ALA A 36 -14.59 14.77 -9.49
N ARG A 37 -15.21 14.43 -8.36
CA ARG A 37 -16.39 15.13 -7.83
C ARG A 37 -16.09 16.58 -7.48
N ALA A 38 -14.95 16.84 -6.82
CA ALA A 38 -14.57 18.18 -6.39
C ALA A 38 -14.26 19.10 -7.59
N THR A 39 -13.58 18.56 -8.60
CA THR A 39 -13.18 19.31 -9.82
C THR A 39 -14.26 19.39 -10.89
N GLY A 40 -15.23 18.46 -10.88
CA GLY A 40 -16.24 18.31 -11.93
C GLY A 40 -15.70 17.70 -13.23
N LEU A 41 -14.49 17.14 -13.21
CA LEU A 41 -13.84 16.52 -14.38
C LEU A 41 -14.36 15.09 -14.59
N ASP A 42 -14.52 14.68 -15.86
CA ASP A 42 -14.77 13.29 -16.20
C ASP A 42 -13.53 12.43 -15.87
N LEU A 43 -13.72 11.34 -15.14
CA LEU A 43 -12.64 10.48 -14.66
C LEU A 43 -12.39 9.31 -15.60
N THR A 44 -11.16 9.21 -16.09
CA THR A 44 -10.59 7.98 -16.66
C THR A 44 -9.76 7.28 -15.60
N TYR A 45 -10.29 6.19 -15.05
CA TYR A 45 -9.73 5.48 -13.91
C TYR A 45 -8.89 4.29 -14.38
N GLN A 46 -7.56 4.44 -14.37
CA GLN A 46 -6.59 3.48 -14.90
C GLN A 46 -5.73 2.80 -13.84
N ALA A 47 -5.74 3.29 -12.61
CA ALA A 47 -5.03 2.64 -11.52
C ALA A 47 -5.49 1.18 -11.31
N VAL A 48 -4.58 0.33 -10.85
CA VAL A 48 -4.87 -1.09 -10.62
C VAL A 48 -3.98 -1.68 -9.53
N LEU A 49 -4.55 -2.59 -8.73
CA LEU A 49 -3.81 -3.39 -7.77
C LEU A 49 -2.55 -4.02 -8.39
N GLY A 50 -1.41 -3.84 -7.70
CA GLY A 50 -0.12 -4.45 -8.04
C GLY A 50 0.64 -3.76 -9.18
N ALA A 51 0.22 -2.59 -9.65
CA ALA A 51 0.97 -1.88 -10.69
C ALA A 51 2.35 -1.42 -10.18
N THR A 52 3.37 -1.66 -11.00
CA THR A 52 4.70 -1.04 -10.92
C THR A 52 4.80 0.15 -11.87
N THR A 53 5.87 0.95 -11.79
CA THR A 53 6.12 2.01 -12.78
C THR A 53 6.19 1.45 -14.21
N GLY A 54 6.74 0.25 -14.38
CA GLY A 54 6.78 -0.45 -15.67
C GLY A 54 5.40 -0.84 -16.19
N ASP A 55 4.49 -1.26 -15.31
CA ASP A 55 3.10 -1.55 -15.68
C ASP A 55 2.35 -0.27 -16.08
N LEU A 56 2.58 0.83 -15.35
CA LEU A 56 1.99 2.13 -15.66
C LEU A 56 2.40 2.62 -17.06
N LEU A 57 3.69 2.57 -17.38
CA LEU A 57 4.21 2.94 -18.70
C LEU A 57 3.67 2.04 -19.82
N ARG A 58 3.45 0.75 -19.52
CA ARG A 58 2.97 -0.22 -20.50
C ARG A 58 1.47 -0.08 -20.78
N ASP A 59 0.65 0.10 -19.75
CA ASP A 59 -0.80 -0.09 -19.85
C ASP A 59 -1.63 1.16 -19.51
N GLN A 60 -1.11 2.08 -18.70
CA GLN A 60 -1.93 3.17 -18.14
C GLN A 60 -1.69 4.53 -18.81
N VAL A 61 -0.43 4.85 -19.16
CA VAL A 61 -0.07 6.17 -19.72
C VAL A 61 -0.78 6.48 -21.04
N GLN A 62 -1.19 5.45 -21.78
CA GLN A 62 -1.92 5.56 -23.04
C GLN A 62 -3.29 6.21 -22.89
N ALA A 63 -3.83 6.27 -21.66
CA ALA A 63 -5.07 6.98 -21.36
C ALA A 63 -4.88 8.49 -21.25
N VAL A 64 -3.64 8.95 -21.05
CA VAL A 64 -3.29 10.37 -21.03
C VAL A 64 -3.21 10.85 -22.48
N THR A 65 -4.08 11.79 -22.83
CA THR A 65 -4.18 12.39 -24.17
C THR A 65 -3.97 13.90 -24.09
N GLY A 66 -3.78 14.57 -25.23
CA GLY A 66 -3.61 16.02 -25.28
C GLY A 66 -4.79 16.85 -24.74
N ASP A 67 -5.96 16.24 -24.55
CA ASP A 67 -7.15 16.86 -23.93
C ASP A 67 -7.18 16.70 -22.39
N THR A 68 -6.19 16.01 -21.80
CA THR A 68 -6.12 15.78 -20.35
C THR A 68 -5.77 17.08 -19.63
N GLU A 69 -6.52 17.41 -18.58
CA GLU A 69 -6.31 18.63 -17.78
C GLU A 69 -5.66 18.31 -16.43
N LEU A 70 -5.93 17.11 -15.90
CA LEU A 70 -5.44 16.66 -14.61
C LEU A 70 -4.99 15.20 -14.70
N VAL A 71 -3.83 14.91 -14.13
CA VAL A 71 -3.36 13.54 -13.86
C VAL A 71 -3.02 13.43 -12.38
N THR A 72 -3.49 12.37 -11.72
CA THR A 72 -2.98 11.97 -10.41
C THR A 72 -2.29 10.62 -10.51
N ILE A 73 -1.21 10.45 -9.76
CA ILE A 73 -0.38 9.26 -9.78
C ILE A 73 -0.11 8.82 -8.33
N THR A 74 -0.30 7.53 -8.05
CA THR A 74 0.24 6.88 -6.83
C THR A 74 0.98 5.62 -7.28
N ILE A 75 2.31 5.65 -7.28
CA ILE A 75 3.12 4.55 -7.83
C ILE A 75 4.46 4.44 -7.11
N GLY A 76 5.13 3.30 -7.25
CA GLY A 76 6.50 3.09 -6.76
C GLY A 76 6.63 2.23 -5.48
N GLY A 77 5.55 2.03 -4.71
CA GLY A 77 5.58 1.15 -3.54
C GLY A 77 5.86 -0.31 -3.93
N ASN A 78 5.23 -0.78 -5.02
CA ASN A 78 5.48 -2.10 -5.58
C ASN A 78 6.91 -2.26 -6.13
N ASP A 79 7.44 -1.23 -6.78
CA ASP A 79 8.82 -1.20 -7.29
C ASP A 79 9.86 -1.31 -6.17
N ALA A 80 9.61 -0.63 -5.05
CA ALA A 80 10.44 -0.69 -3.85
C ALA A 80 10.42 -2.08 -3.17
N GLY A 81 9.43 -2.91 -3.47
CA GLY A 81 9.30 -4.24 -2.87
C GLY A 81 8.59 -4.24 -1.52
N PHE A 82 7.63 -3.32 -1.30
CA PHE A 82 6.87 -3.27 -0.05
C PHE A 82 6.10 -4.56 0.26
N VAL A 83 5.51 -5.23 -0.74
CA VAL A 83 4.80 -6.51 -0.51
C VAL A 83 5.76 -7.61 0.01
N PRO A 84 6.92 -7.88 -0.64
CA PRO A 84 7.94 -8.75 -0.06
C PRO A 84 8.36 -8.37 1.37
N VAL A 85 8.51 -7.08 1.66
CA VAL A 85 8.83 -6.62 3.03
C VAL A 85 7.71 -6.98 4.00
N LEU A 86 6.45 -6.69 3.67
CA LEU A 86 5.29 -7.03 4.49
C LEU A 86 5.18 -8.55 4.73
N LEU A 87 5.47 -9.37 3.71
CA LEU A 87 5.52 -10.83 3.86
C LEU A 87 6.58 -11.29 4.86
N GLU A 88 7.73 -10.62 4.94
CA GLU A 88 8.78 -10.97 5.91
C GLU A 88 8.47 -10.45 7.31
N VAL A 89 8.03 -9.19 7.47
CA VAL A 89 7.77 -8.63 8.80
C VAL A 89 6.53 -9.22 9.48
N THR A 90 5.60 -9.78 8.70
CA THR A 90 4.43 -10.47 9.26
C THR A 90 4.73 -11.89 9.69
N ARG A 91 5.86 -12.48 9.27
CA ARG A 91 6.29 -13.81 9.71
C ARG A 91 6.93 -13.75 11.09
N PRO A 92 6.81 -14.83 11.87
CA PRO A 92 7.57 -14.94 13.10
C PRO A 92 9.07 -15.12 12.80
N ALA A 93 9.89 -14.68 13.75
CA ALA A 93 11.33 -14.55 13.66
C ALA A 93 12.06 -15.86 13.43
N TRP A 94 11.47 -17.04 13.65
CA TRP A 94 12.18 -18.29 13.32
C TRP A 94 12.26 -18.57 11.82
N PHE A 95 11.52 -17.85 10.98
CA PHE A 95 11.63 -17.97 9.52
C PHE A 95 11.41 -16.64 8.77
N SER A 96 11.76 -15.54 9.43
CA SER A 96 11.76 -14.19 8.84
C SER A 96 13.19 -13.67 8.63
N ASP A 97 13.42 -13.08 7.46
CA ASP A 97 14.61 -12.27 7.13
C ASP A 97 14.19 -10.82 6.78
N SER A 98 13.38 -10.23 7.68
CA SER A 98 12.86 -8.87 7.54
C SER A 98 13.97 -7.82 7.43
N ASP A 99 15.12 -8.02 8.08
CA ASP A 99 16.27 -7.13 8.00
C ASP A 99 16.76 -6.95 6.57
N THR A 100 17.05 -8.07 5.90
CA THR A 100 17.55 -8.06 4.52
C THR A 100 16.49 -7.52 3.57
N ALA A 101 15.21 -7.84 3.80
CA ALA A 101 14.11 -7.36 2.97
C ALA A 101 13.95 -5.84 3.05
N ILE A 102 13.93 -5.26 4.26
CA ILE A 102 13.83 -3.82 4.47
C ILE A 102 15.05 -3.10 3.90
N ASP A 103 16.26 -3.61 4.16
CA ASP A 103 17.50 -3.00 3.63
C ASP A 103 17.53 -3.01 2.10
N ARG A 104 17.02 -4.07 1.47
CA ARG A 104 16.87 -4.14 0.02
C ARG A 104 15.86 -3.12 -0.48
N ALA A 105 14.73 -2.98 0.20
CA ALA A 105 13.70 -2.03 -0.18
C ALA A 105 14.22 -0.58 -0.10
N VAL A 106 14.88 -0.20 1.00
CA VAL A 106 15.49 1.12 1.16
C VAL A 106 16.52 1.39 0.06
N ARG A 107 17.41 0.43 -0.26
CA ARG A 107 18.34 0.59 -1.38
C ARG A 107 17.62 0.78 -2.72
N THR A 108 16.55 0.04 -2.98
CA THR A 108 15.77 0.21 -4.22
C THR A 108 15.12 1.59 -4.28
N ILE A 109 14.54 2.05 -3.16
CA ILE A 109 13.93 3.38 -3.02
C ILE A 109 14.97 4.46 -3.34
N GLU A 110 16.17 4.40 -2.76
CA GLU A 110 17.16 5.45 -2.90
C GLU A 110 17.90 5.41 -4.24
N GLN A 111 18.16 4.22 -4.79
CA GLN A 111 19.10 4.05 -5.90
C GLN A 111 18.43 3.75 -7.25
N VAL A 112 17.23 3.20 -7.26
CA VAL A 112 16.56 2.72 -8.49
C VAL A 112 15.30 3.51 -8.78
N LEU A 113 14.49 3.75 -7.75
CA LEU A 113 13.18 4.38 -7.89
C LEU A 113 13.23 5.80 -8.48
N PRO A 114 14.22 6.69 -8.19
CA PRO A 114 14.24 8.03 -8.75
C PRO A 114 14.23 8.03 -10.28
N GLY A 115 15.03 7.15 -10.91
CA GLY A 115 15.08 7.03 -12.38
C GLY A 115 13.77 6.50 -12.96
N ARG A 116 13.11 5.55 -12.28
CA ARG A 116 11.82 5.00 -12.73
C ARG A 116 10.69 6.00 -12.62
N LEU A 117 10.66 6.80 -11.56
CA LEU A 117 9.68 7.88 -11.39
C LEU A 117 9.89 8.97 -12.44
N ALA A 118 11.16 9.31 -12.73
CA ALA A 118 11.50 10.25 -13.79
C ALA A 118 10.94 9.81 -15.16
N GLU A 119 11.07 8.53 -15.52
CA GLU A 119 10.50 7.98 -16.76
C GLU A 119 8.96 8.10 -16.79
N VAL A 120 8.28 7.78 -15.69
CA VAL A 120 6.82 7.92 -15.57
C VAL A 120 6.38 9.38 -15.74
N LEU A 121 6.97 10.30 -14.98
CA LEU A 121 6.58 11.71 -14.99
C LEU A 121 6.87 12.34 -16.36
N GLN A 122 8.01 12.03 -16.98
CA GLN A 122 8.32 12.50 -18.34
C GLN A 122 7.32 11.97 -19.37
N ALA A 123 6.96 10.68 -19.31
CA ALA A 123 6.01 10.10 -20.25
C ALA A 123 4.61 10.72 -20.13
N VAL A 124 4.13 10.93 -18.90
CA VAL A 124 2.84 11.58 -18.63
C VAL A 124 2.85 13.04 -19.09
N SER A 125 3.86 13.82 -18.70
CA SER A 125 3.97 15.23 -19.10
C SER A 125 4.14 15.41 -20.62
N ALA A 126 4.81 14.46 -21.30
CA ALA A 126 4.91 14.49 -22.76
C ALA A 126 3.58 14.16 -23.45
N ALA A 127 2.77 13.26 -22.88
CA ALA A 127 1.47 12.88 -23.43
C ALA A 127 0.40 13.98 -23.28
N ALA A 128 0.49 14.78 -22.21
CA ALA A 128 -0.39 15.93 -21.98
C ALA A 128 0.39 17.14 -21.40
N PRO A 129 1.15 17.88 -22.23
CA PRO A 129 1.93 19.04 -21.77
C PRO A 129 1.17 20.12 -21.00
N PRO A 130 -0.13 20.41 -21.26
CA PRO A 130 -0.87 21.40 -20.47
C PRO A 130 -1.50 20.83 -19.20
N ALA A 131 -1.45 19.51 -18.98
CA ALA A 131 -2.07 18.89 -17.82
C ALA A 131 -1.31 19.23 -16.54
N ARG A 132 -2.04 19.42 -15.44
CA ARG A 132 -1.44 19.39 -14.11
C ARG A 132 -1.18 17.93 -13.72
N VAL A 133 0.05 17.61 -13.31
CA VAL A 133 0.44 16.27 -12.89
C VAL A 133 0.73 16.28 -11.40
N LEU A 134 -0.09 15.56 -10.63
CA LEU A 134 0.07 15.40 -9.20
C LEU A 134 0.53 13.97 -8.90
N ILE A 135 1.53 13.80 -8.03
CA ILE A 135 1.94 12.50 -7.52
C ILE A 135 1.82 12.47 -5.99
N THR A 136 1.14 11.46 -5.47
CA THR A 136 0.93 11.29 -4.03
C THR A 136 2.00 10.39 -3.44
N GLY A 137 2.49 10.72 -2.24
CA GLY A 137 3.27 9.80 -1.42
C GLY A 137 2.40 8.70 -0.79
N TYR A 138 3.05 7.89 0.06
CA TYR A 138 2.39 6.91 0.93
C TYR A 138 2.49 7.36 2.39
N PRO A 139 1.48 7.07 3.23
CA PRO A 139 1.56 7.35 4.66
C PRO A 139 2.53 6.39 5.37
N ARG A 140 2.86 6.71 6.61
CA ARG A 140 3.44 5.74 7.54
C ARG A 140 2.37 4.71 7.90
N LEU A 141 2.74 3.44 7.91
CA LEU A 141 1.78 2.37 8.14
C LEU A 141 1.53 2.11 9.62
N PHE A 142 2.56 2.18 10.46
CA PHE A 142 2.52 1.71 11.84
C PHE A 142 2.63 2.86 12.84
N ASN A 143 2.06 2.68 14.03
CA ASN A 143 2.17 3.64 15.12
C ASN A 143 3.41 3.44 16.01
N GLY A 144 4.19 2.38 15.76
CA GLY A 144 5.42 2.07 16.49
C GLY A 144 5.24 1.53 17.91
N ILE A 145 4.01 1.16 18.31
CA ILE A 145 3.70 0.69 19.68
C ILE A 145 3.67 -0.84 19.75
N SER A 146 2.72 -1.47 19.06
CA SER A 146 2.49 -2.92 19.12
C SER A 146 1.64 -3.41 17.95
N ASP A 147 1.86 -4.65 17.52
CA ASP A 147 0.95 -5.32 16.59
C ASP A 147 -0.39 -5.62 17.29
N CYS A 148 -1.50 -5.25 16.67
CA CYS A 148 -2.86 -5.49 17.15
C CYS A 148 -3.50 -6.72 16.50
N SER A 149 -2.76 -7.44 15.65
CA SER A 149 -3.16 -8.71 15.07
C SER A 149 -2.41 -9.86 15.73
N TRP A 150 -3.16 -10.91 16.10
CA TRP A 150 -2.64 -12.15 16.65
C TRP A 150 -2.21 -13.16 15.57
N LEU A 151 -2.32 -12.77 14.30
CA LEU A 151 -1.96 -13.58 13.13
C LEU A 151 -0.71 -13.06 12.41
N THR A 152 -0.13 -11.98 12.92
CA THR A 152 1.08 -11.33 12.42
C THR A 152 2.05 -11.11 13.58
N PHE A 153 3.32 -10.91 13.24
CA PHE A 153 4.42 -10.90 14.21
C PHE A 153 5.27 -9.63 14.10
N VAL A 154 4.68 -8.49 13.70
CA VAL A 154 5.43 -7.26 13.43
C VAL A 154 5.96 -6.67 14.74
N SER A 155 7.28 -6.59 14.90
CA SER A 155 7.91 -6.04 16.09
C SER A 155 8.02 -4.50 16.07
N PRO A 156 8.13 -3.83 17.23
CA PRO A 156 8.33 -2.38 17.28
C PRO A 156 9.57 -1.88 16.53
N GLU A 157 10.64 -2.68 16.49
CA GLU A 157 11.85 -2.35 15.71
C GLU A 157 11.58 -2.42 14.21
N GLU A 158 10.87 -3.46 13.75
CA GLU A 158 10.43 -3.55 12.35
C GLU A 158 9.52 -2.37 12.00
N MET A 159 8.57 -2.00 12.86
CA MET A 159 7.71 -0.83 12.65
C MET A 159 8.53 0.45 12.45
N ARG A 160 9.52 0.71 13.33
CA ARG A 160 10.40 1.89 13.19
C ARG A 160 11.18 1.89 11.87
N ARG A 161 11.66 0.73 11.42
CA ARG A 161 12.40 0.61 10.15
C ARG A 161 11.48 0.77 8.94
N LEU A 162 10.24 0.32 9.04
CA LEU A 162 9.21 0.52 8.01
C LEU A 162 8.79 2.00 7.93
N ASP A 163 8.68 2.71 9.05
CA ASP A 163 8.44 4.15 9.06
C ASP A 163 9.57 4.91 8.36
N HIS A 164 10.83 4.54 8.63
CA HIS A 164 11.97 5.11 7.92
C HIS A 164 11.94 4.81 6.42
N ALA A 165 11.56 3.60 6.02
CA ALA A 165 11.40 3.24 4.61
C ALA A 165 10.25 4.02 3.94
N ALA A 166 9.13 4.23 4.65
CA ALA A 166 8.01 5.04 4.18
C ALA A 166 8.39 6.52 4.03
N ASP A 167 9.14 7.07 4.99
CA ASP A 167 9.70 8.42 4.92
C ASP A 167 10.63 8.56 3.70
N ALA A 168 11.57 7.63 3.51
CA ALA A 168 12.48 7.65 2.36
C ALA A 168 11.72 7.56 1.03
N LEU A 169 10.69 6.70 0.94
CA LEU A 169 9.84 6.59 -0.25
C LEU A 169 9.11 7.89 -0.55
N ALA A 170 8.50 8.51 0.47
CA ALA A 170 7.81 9.78 0.31
C ALA A 170 8.77 10.88 -0.16
N GLU A 171 9.94 11.01 0.44
CA GLU A 171 10.94 12.01 0.02
C GLU A 171 11.40 11.82 -1.43
N VAL A 172 11.66 10.57 -1.85
CA VAL A 172 12.05 10.26 -3.24
C VAL A 172 10.93 10.63 -4.22
N ILE A 173 9.67 10.32 -3.89
CA ILE A 173 8.50 10.65 -4.72
C ILE A 173 8.35 12.17 -4.84
N LEU A 174 8.40 12.91 -3.73
CA LEU A 174 8.22 14.36 -3.72
C LEU A 174 9.37 15.07 -4.43
N THR A 175 10.60 14.57 -4.29
CA THR A 175 11.76 15.09 -5.02
C THR A 175 11.61 14.86 -6.53
N ALA A 176 11.24 13.64 -6.94
CA ALA A 176 11.01 13.34 -8.36
C ALA A 176 9.89 14.21 -8.95
N ALA A 177 8.84 14.52 -8.18
CA ALA A 177 7.80 15.45 -8.61
C ALA A 177 8.39 16.84 -8.88
N ALA A 178 9.14 17.40 -7.93
CA ALA A 178 9.74 18.72 -8.04
C ALA A 178 10.74 18.82 -9.21
N ASP A 179 11.58 17.80 -9.41
CA ASP A 179 12.57 17.75 -10.49
C ASP A 179 11.94 17.69 -11.90
N HIS A 180 10.65 17.35 -11.99
CA HIS A 180 9.90 17.22 -13.23
C HIS A 180 8.74 18.22 -13.36
N ASP A 181 8.78 19.34 -12.62
CA ASP A 181 7.76 20.39 -12.61
C ASP A 181 6.34 19.84 -12.32
N CYS A 182 6.26 18.73 -11.58
CA CYS A 182 5.04 18.09 -11.13
C CYS A 182 4.76 18.43 -9.66
N GLU A 183 3.53 18.22 -9.23
CA GLU A 183 3.06 18.62 -7.90
C GLU A 183 3.05 17.40 -6.94
N GLY A 184 3.87 17.42 -5.90
CA GLY A 184 3.86 16.40 -4.85
C GLY A 184 2.75 16.60 -3.81
N VAL A 185 2.14 15.50 -3.35
CA VAL A 185 1.19 15.47 -2.22
C VAL A 185 1.73 14.55 -1.13
N ASP A 186 2.17 15.13 -0.01
CA ASP A 186 2.68 14.40 1.15
C ASP A 186 1.52 14.00 2.08
N LEU A 187 1.45 12.70 2.39
CA LEU A 187 0.37 12.12 3.18
C LEU A 187 0.84 11.57 4.53
N ARG A 188 2.11 11.78 4.90
CA ARG A 188 2.62 11.38 6.21
C ARG A 188 1.92 12.12 7.33
N ALA A 189 1.98 13.46 7.31
CA ALA A 189 1.39 14.28 8.37
C ALA A 189 -0.15 14.15 8.47
N PRO A 190 -0.92 14.10 7.35
CA PRO A 190 -2.35 13.83 7.42
C PRO A 190 -2.73 12.51 8.11
N PHE A 191 -1.88 11.48 8.02
CA PHE A 191 -2.13 10.16 8.60
C PHE A 191 -1.57 9.99 10.03
N ASP A 192 -0.91 11.00 10.60
CA ASP A 192 -0.40 10.92 11.97
C ASP A 192 -1.57 10.77 12.98
N GLY A 193 -1.56 9.70 13.78
CA GLY A 193 -2.64 9.32 14.69
C GLY A 193 -3.75 8.48 14.04
N HIS A 194 -3.54 8.06 12.78
CA HIS A 194 -4.45 7.23 12.00
C HIS A 194 -3.73 6.01 11.38
N GLN A 195 -2.59 5.64 11.94
CA GLN A 195 -1.84 4.46 11.52
C GLN A 195 -2.54 3.17 11.95
N ILE A 196 -1.99 2.03 11.50
CA ILE A 196 -2.45 0.71 11.92
C ILE A 196 -2.39 0.60 13.44
N CYS A 197 -3.44 0.03 14.02
CA CYS A 197 -3.65 -0.16 15.46
C CYS A 197 -3.97 1.10 16.27
N ASP A 198 -4.09 2.28 15.65
CA ASP A 198 -4.63 3.46 16.34
C ASP A 198 -6.14 3.35 16.57
N GLU A 199 -6.66 4.12 17.54
CA GLU A 199 -8.08 4.12 17.91
C GLU A 199 -9.00 4.42 16.72
N VAL A 200 -8.56 5.33 15.84
CA VAL A 200 -9.22 5.66 14.58
C VAL A 200 -8.27 5.38 13.43
N ALA A 201 -7.96 4.11 13.16
CA ALA A 201 -7.11 3.74 12.05
C ALA A 201 -7.73 4.10 10.68
N TRP A 202 -6.93 4.73 9.81
CA TRP A 202 -7.26 4.97 8.40
C TRP A 202 -6.65 3.95 7.46
N ILE A 203 -5.84 3.04 8.01
CA ILE A 203 -5.15 1.97 7.28
C ILE A 203 -5.63 0.66 7.88
N HIS A 204 -6.01 -0.28 7.02
CA HIS A 204 -6.28 -1.64 7.45
C HIS A 204 -5.01 -2.27 8.02
N GLY A 205 -5.12 -2.91 9.18
CA GLY A 205 -4.15 -3.93 9.58
C GLY A 205 -4.28 -5.16 8.68
N LEU A 206 -4.01 -6.34 9.21
CA LEU A 206 -4.43 -7.56 8.54
C LEU A 206 -5.96 -7.59 8.41
N SER A 207 -6.48 -7.73 7.19
CA SER A 207 -7.92 -7.66 6.88
C SER A 207 -8.37 -8.77 5.92
N TRP A 208 -9.69 -8.91 5.76
CA TRP A 208 -10.33 -9.88 4.87
C TRP A 208 -11.32 -9.11 3.99
N PRO A 209 -11.16 -9.13 2.67
CA PRO A 209 -10.20 -9.95 1.89
C PRO A 209 -8.72 -9.54 2.08
N VAL A 210 -7.80 -10.51 2.02
CA VAL A 210 -6.38 -10.32 2.44
C VAL A 210 -5.66 -9.24 1.65
N GLU A 211 -6.06 -9.01 0.41
CA GLU A 211 -5.42 -8.02 -0.45
C GLU A 211 -5.72 -6.57 -0.04
N GLU A 212 -6.70 -6.34 0.85
CA GLU A 212 -6.96 -5.01 1.45
C GLU A 212 -6.05 -4.70 2.64
N SER A 213 -5.29 -5.69 3.12
CA SER A 213 -4.40 -5.49 4.25
C SER A 213 -3.36 -4.42 3.93
N TYR A 214 -3.05 -3.56 4.90
CA TYR A 214 -2.09 -2.46 4.76
C TYR A 214 -2.47 -1.41 3.71
N HIS A 215 -3.75 -1.32 3.32
CA HIS A 215 -4.26 -0.26 2.45
C HIS A 215 -5.14 0.73 3.22
N PRO A 216 -5.32 1.97 2.70
CA PRO A 216 -6.26 2.91 3.29
C PRO A 216 -7.69 2.36 3.27
N ASN A 217 -8.44 2.58 4.34
CA ASN A 217 -9.87 2.36 4.35
C ASN A 217 -10.61 3.58 3.75
N ALA A 218 -11.94 3.59 3.79
CA ALA A 218 -12.73 4.70 3.24
C ALA A 218 -12.34 6.08 3.82
N ALA A 219 -12.05 6.17 5.12
CA ALA A 219 -11.59 7.42 5.74
C ALA A 219 -10.18 7.81 5.28
N GLY A 220 -9.28 6.82 5.14
CA GLY A 220 -7.95 7.05 4.56
C GLY A 220 -8.00 7.53 3.11
N HIS A 221 -8.89 6.97 2.28
CA HIS A 221 -9.08 7.45 0.91
C HIS A 221 -9.69 8.85 0.85
N GLN A 222 -10.59 9.19 1.78
CA GLN A 222 -11.06 10.57 1.93
C GLN A 222 -9.89 11.52 2.24
N ALA A 223 -8.98 11.15 3.14
CA ALA A 223 -7.80 11.96 3.47
C ALA A 223 -6.84 12.13 2.27
N TYR A 224 -6.63 11.08 1.47
CA TYR A 224 -5.94 11.18 0.18
C TYR A 224 -6.62 12.21 -0.74
N GLY A 225 -7.95 12.13 -0.87
CA GLY A 225 -8.74 13.04 -1.69
C GLY A 225 -8.59 14.49 -1.22
N GLU A 226 -8.71 14.74 0.09
CA GLU A 226 -8.53 16.05 0.70
C GLU A 226 -7.13 16.62 0.44
N GLY A 227 -6.08 15.81 0.58
CA GLY A 227 -4.71 16.22 0.29
C GLY A 227 -4.52 16.65 -1.17
N VAL A 228 -5.07 15.89 -2.11
CA VAL A 228 -5.02 16.23 -3.55
C VAL A 228 -5.85 17.48 -3.84
N ILE A 229 -7.09 17.58 -3.33
CA ILE A 229 -7.99 18.72 -3.54
C ILE A 229 -7.38 20.02 -2.98
N ALA A 230 -6.76 19.95 -1.79
CA ALA A 230 -6.06 21.07 -1.19
C ALA A 230 -4.90 21.54 -2.06
N ARG A 231 -4.11 20.60 -2.63
CA ARG A 231 -3.02 20.94 -3.56
C ARG A 231 -3.53 21.55 -4.86
N LEU A 232 -4.71 21.14 -5.32
CA LEU A 232 -5.36 21.70 -6.50
C LEU A 232 -5.88 23.13 -6.28
N ALA A 233 -6.04 23.57 -5.03
CA ALA A 233 -6.65 24.84 -4.63
C ALA A 233 -8.07 25.05 -5.18
N VAL A 234 -8.86 23.97 -5.24
CA VAL A 234 -10.26 24.03 -5.68
C VAL A 234 -11.06 24.86 -4.68
N SER A 235 -11.46 26.06 -5.10
CA SER A 235 -12.03 27.08 -4.21
C SER A 235 -13.53 26.90 -3.97
N GLU A 236 -14.26 26.28 -4.89
CA GLU A 236 -15.65 25.85 -4.69
C GLU A 236 -15.93 24.53 -5.44
N PRO A 237 -16.69 23.58 -4.85
CA PRO A 237 -17.05 22.33 -5.52
C PRO A 237 -17.89 22.62 -6.77
N ALA A 238 -17.57 21.98 -7.90
CA ALA A 238 -18.39 22.07 -9.10
C ALA A 238 -19.84 21.59 -8.82
N PRO A 239 -20.88 22.21 -9.42
CA PRO A 239 -22.26 21.79 -9.22
C PRO A 239 -22.51 20.37 -9.79
N ARG A 240 -22.48 19.39 -8.89
CA ARG A 240 -23.31 18.16 -8.74
C ARG A 240 -23.75 17.34 -9.97
N ALA A 241 -23.11 17.42 -11.13
CA ALA A 241 -23.15 16.31 -12.07
C ALA A 241 -22.13 15.25 -11.60
N ALA A 242 -22.56 14.00 -11.44
CA ALA A 242 -21.62 12.91 -11.18
C ALA A 242 -20.63 12.82 -12.36
N PRO A 243 -19.31 12.77 -12.11
CA PRO A 243 -18.33 12.69 -13.18
C PRO A 243 -18.57 11.43 -14.01
N ARG A 244 -18.44 11.51 -15.33
CA ARG A 244 -18.51 10.29 -16.15
C ARG A 244 -17.27 9.46 -15.88
N LEU A 245 -17.50 8.19 -15.57
CA LEU A 245 -16.44 7.25 -15.25
C LEU A 245 -16.11 6.41 -16.49
N ARG A 246 -14.83 6.41 -16.89
CA ARG A 246 -14.25 5.50 -17.88
C ARG A 246 -13.27 4.59 -17.16
N LEU A 247 -13.55 3.28 -17.21
CA LEU A 247 -12.73 2.27 -16.58
C LEU A 247 -11.67 1.78 -17.57
N GLY A 248 -10.42 1.76 -17.12
CA GLY A 248 -9.30 1.23 -17.88
C GLY A 248 -9.31 -0.29 -18.05
N GLU A 249 -8.42 -0.80 -18.88
CA GLU A 249 -8.03 -2.20 -18.91
C GLU A 249 -6.52 -2.23 -18.69
N CYS A 250 -6.09 -2.76 -17.55
CA CYS A 250 -4.70 -2.72 -17.11
C CYS A 250 -4.41 -3.88 -16.16
N ARG A 251 -3.14 -4.23 -16.00
CA ARG A 251 -2.74 -5.34 -15.15
C ARG A 251 -1.50 -4.98 -14.32
N GLY A 252 -1.63 -5.13 -13.01
CA GLY A 252 -0.48 -5.11 -12.11
C GLY A 252 0.32 -6.41 -12.17
N SER A 253 1.64 -6.32 -12.01
CA SER A 253 2.55 -7.46 -12.00
C SER A 253 3.04 -7.84 -10.61
N ALA A 254 2.89 -6.97 -9.62
CA ALA A 254 3.35 -7.21 -8.26
C ALA A 254 2.47 -8.26 -7.54
N PRO A 255 3.06 -9.05 -6.61
CA PRO A 255 2.30 -9.99 -5.79
C PRO A 255 1.36 -9.24 -4.84
N THR A 256 0.35 -9.95 -4.33
CA THR A 256 -0.48 -9.49 -3.21
C THR A 256 0.02 -10.09 -1.90
N LEU A 257 -0.37 -9.50 -0.78
CA LEU A 257 -0.09 -10.07 0.53
C LEU A 257 -0.70 -11.47 0.66
N ALA A 258 0.00 -12.35 1.36
CA ALA A 258 -0.48 -13.62 1.85
C ALA A 258 -0.10 -13.76 3.33
N LEU A 259 -0.91 -14.50 4.08
CA LEU A 259 -0.60 -14.81 5.47
C LEU A 259 0.64 -15.72 5.59
N PRO A 260 1.39 -15.62 6.71
CA PRO A 260 2.46 -16.57 7.01
C PRO A 260 1.95 -18.02 7.02
N ASP A 261 2.56 -18.90 6.23
CA ASP A 261 2.30 -20.34 6.30
C ASP A 261 3.17 -20.96 7.41
N LEU A 262 2.61 -20.98 8.62
CA LEU A 262 3.25 -21.57 9.80
C LEU A 262 3.51 -23.08 9.66
N LEU A 263 2.79 -23.77 8.77
CA LEU A 263 2.91 -25.20 8.53
C LEU A 263 3.85 -25.54 7.37
N SER A 264 4.40 -24.51 6.70
CA SER A 264 5.37 -24.68 5.62
C SER A 264 6.64 -25.38 6.11
N ALA A 265 7.31 -26.09 5.19
CA ALA A 265 8.61 -26.69 5.46
C ALA A 265 9.65 -25.65 5.93
N GLU A 266 9.59 -24.43 5.38
CA GLU A 266 10.45 -23.32 5.78
C GLU A 266 10.22 -22.92 7.24
N SER A 267 8.97 -22.72 7.66
CA SER A 267 8.63 -22.42 9.06
C SER A 267 9.10 -23.53 10.01
N LEU A 268 8.79 -24.79 9.72
CA LEU A 268 9.12 -25.91 10.60
C LEU A 268 10.63 -26.19 10.68
N LEU A 269 11.35 -26.04 9.58
CA LEU A 269 12.82 -26.14 9.57
C LEU A 269 13.46 -24.95 10.29
N GLY A 270 12.94 -23.73 10.10
CA GLY A 270 13.39 -22.53 10.80
C GLY A 270 13.19 -22.63 12.31
N ALA A 271 12.01 -23.08 12.74
CA ALA A 271 11.70 -23.36 14.14
C ALA A 271 12.75 -24.30 14.77
N ARG A 272 13.04 -25.42 14.08
CA ARG A 272 14.06 -26.38 14.52
C ARG A 272 15.45 -25.77 14.59
N ALA A 273 15.83 -24.97 13.60
CA ALA A 273 17.13 -24.31 13.55
C ALA A 273 17.34 -23.33 14.72
N HIS A 274 16.25 -22.72 15.19
CA HIS A 274 16.24 -21.83 16.36
C HIS A 274 15.98 -22.56 17.70
N GLY A 275 15.95 -23.90 17.69
CA GLY A 275 15.80 -24.72 18.89
C GLY A 275 14.39 -24.73 19.48
N LEU A 276 13.37 -24.46 18.65
CA LEU A 276 11.97 -24.71 18.97
C LEU A 276 11.59 -26.14 18.56
N ASP A 277 10.54 -26.68 19.19
CA ASP A 277 9.94 -27.94 18.75
C ASP A 277 9.01 -27.69 17.55
N PRO A 278 9.26 -28.27 16.36
CA PRO A 278 8.37 -28.12 15.22
C PRO A 278 6.95 -28.66 15.47
N ASP A 279 6.77 -29.63 16.37
CA ASP A 279 5.44 -30.18 16.67
C ASP A 279 4.58 -29.19 17.46
N ASP A 280 5.18 -28.39 18.35
CA ASP A 280 4.52 -27.29 19.07
C ASP A 280 4.07 -26.21 18.06
N VAL A 281 4.98 -25.76 17.19
CA VAL A 281 4.68 -24.78 16.12
C VAL A 281 3.55 -25.28 15.22
N ALA A 282 3.63 -26.54 14.79
CA ALA A 282 2.63 -27.12 13.90
C ALA A 282 1.26 -27.27 14.58
N THR A 283 1.24 -27.58 15.88
CA THR A 283 0.01 -27.74 16.66
C THR A 283 -0.67 -26.38 16.86
N ALA A 284 0.07 -25.38 17.33
CA ALA A 284 -0.45 -24.03 17.50
C ALA A 284 -0.85 -23.40 16.15
N GLY A 285 -0.05 -23.58 15.09
CA GLY A 285 -0.36 -23.09 13.74
C GLY A 285 -1.63 -23.69 13.14
N ARG A 286 -1.89 -24.99 13.36
CA ARG A 286 -3.17 -25.63 12.98
C ARG A 286 -4.33 -25.04 13.78
N ALA A 287 -4.16 -24.85 15.08
CA ALA A 287 -5.23 -24.33 15.93
C ALA A 287 -5.61 -22.89 15.55
N VAL A 288 -4.64 -22.02 15.33
CA VAL A 288 -4.87 -20.63 14.91
C VAL A 288 -5.67 -20.52 13.61
N THR A 289 -5.45 -21.44 12.67
CA THR A 289 -6.07 -21.42 11.33
C THR A 289 -7.35 -22.25 11.21
N ASP A 290 -7.78 -22.95 12.26
CA ASP A 290 -8.97 -23.82 12.23
C ASP A 290 -10.28 -23.02 12.43
N PRO A 291 -11.11 -22.84 11.39
CA PRO A 291 -12.38 -22.11 11.52
C PRO A 291 -13.40 -22.83 12.42
N GLY A 292 -13.21 -24.13 12.71
CA GLY A 292 -14.02 -24.90 13.63
C GLY A 292 -13.69 -24.67 15.10
N LEU A 293 -12.55 -24.03 15.42
CA LEU A 293 -12.18 -23.75 16.80
C LEU A 293 -12.80 -22.44 17.33
N PRO A 294 -13.31 -22.45 18.58
CA PRO A 294 -13.71 -21.25 19.30
C PRO A 294 -12.64 -20.14 19.26
N PRO A 295 -13.03 -18.86 19.13
CA PRO A 295 -12.08 -17.74 19.03
C PRO A 295 -11.07 -17.66 20.18
N ASP A 296 -11.48 -17.99 21.40
CA ASP A 296 -10.64 -18.03 22.60
C ASP A 296 -9.51 -19.05 22.48
N LEU A 297 -9.80 -20.28 22.03
CA LEU A 297 -8.76 -21.30 21.82
C LEU A 297 -7.80 -20.93 20.69
N ARG A 298 -8.29 -20.24 19.66
CA ARG A 298 -7.41 -19.73 18.60
C ARG A 298 -6.49 -18.63 19.11
N GLN A 299 -6.99 -17.75 19.97
CA GLN A 299 -6.18 -16.71 20.63
C GLN A 299 -5.15 -17.30 21.58
N GLU A 300 -5.49 -18.37 22.32
CA GLU A 300 -4.52 -19.08 23.16
C GLU A 300 -3.37 -19.66 22.32
N ALA A 301 -3.69 -20.35 21.21
CA ALA A 301 -2.68 -20.87 20.29
C ALA A 301 -1.82 -19.75 19.65
N ALA A 302 -2.42 -18.59 19.40
CA ALA A 302 -1.70 -17.42 18.91
C ALA A 302 -0.73 -16.85 19.94
N ALA A 303 -1.15 -16.80 21.21
CA ALA A 303 -0.29 -16.37 22.31
C ALA A 303 0.91 -17.33 22.48
N GLU A 304 0.71 -18.63 22.29
CA GLU A 304 1.80 -19.62 22.28
C GLU A 304 2.81 -19.35 21.16
N LEU A 305 2.33 -19.08 19.94
CA LEU A 305 3.19 -18.70 18.81
C LEU A 305 3.92 -17.38 19.07
N ALA A 306 3.27 -16.39 19.68
CA ALA A 306 3.91 -15.12 20.06
C ALA A 306 5.02 -15.33 21.11
N GLU A 307 4.83 -16.25 22.05
CA GLU A 307 5.88 -16.61 23.02
C GLU A 307 7.06 -17.35 22.35
N LEU A 308 6.78 -18.23 21.39
CA LEU A 308 7.81 -18.87 20.56
C LEU A 308 8.61 -17.80 19.78
N ASP A 309 7.93 -16.81 19.22
CA ASP A 309 8.53 -15.72 18.44
C ASP A 309 9.45 -14.87 19.32
N ALA A 310 8.94 -14.42 20.47
CA ALA A 310 9.70 -13.63 21.44
C ALA A 310 10.97 -14.35 21.91
N ARG A 311 10.91 -15.68 22.14
CA ARG A 311 12.08 -16.49 22.50
C ARG A 311 13.16 -16.48 21.43
N VAL A 312 12.77 -16.47 20.15
CA VAL A 312 13.71 -16.44 19.02
C VAL A 312 14.28 -15.04 18.86
N ARG A 313 13.45 -14.00 18.93
CA ARG A 313 13.89 -12.60 18.85
C ARG A 313 14.89 -12.24 19.95
N ALA A 314 14.69 -12.72 21.18
CA ALA A 314 15.61 -12.47 22.30
C ALA A 314 17.02 -13.09 22.14
N ARG A 315 17.23 -13.95 21.14
CA ARG A 315 18.51 -14.61 20.84
C ARG A 315 19.22 -14.05 19.61
N ARG A 316 18.52 -13.23 18.81
CA ARG A 316 19.07 -12.53 17.64
C ARG A 316 19.82 -11.29 18.09
#